data_AF-A0A8T4TYJ4-F1
#
_entry.id   AF-A0A8T4TYJ4-F1
#
_cell.length_a   1.000
_cell.length_b   1.000
_cell.length_c   1.000
_cell.angle_alpha   90.00
_cell.angle_beta   90.00
_cell.angle_gamma   90.00
#
_symmetry.space_group_name_H-M   'P 1'
#
loop_
_entity.id
_entity.type
_entity.pdbx_description
1 polymer ?
#
loop_
_entity_poly.entity_id
_entity_poly.type
_entity_poly.pdbx_seq_one_letter_code
_entity_poly.pdbx_strand_id
1 'polypeptide(L)'
;MQILISLAEAFDLLKMFKSLLGLFGHAYFIYLHVILAFMYLQLNNCHDSLKGEIGEVIAKSVIKNSFRAVDANKSLLDQYAINAQQKKLLLDHWFYLDLINITDDKVTLYEVKTKKYFYKQLTRTQMRYKISKQFLDFCNKALALGIDIKFVQITLFEDWKCGIIIKDFNKNDFFVDKRTLT
;
A
#
# COMPACT_ATOMS: atom_id res chain seq x y z
N MET A 1 -14.66 -1.38 1.71
CA MET A 1 -14.46 -2.62 2.50
C MET A 1 -13.58 -2.30 3.70
N GLN A 2 -13.98 -2.74 4.90
CA GLN A 2 -13.17 -2.59 6.12
C GLN A 2 -12.81 -3.98 6.64
N ILE A 3 -11.52 -4.21 6.88
CA ILE A 3 -10.98 -5.47 7.37
C ILE A 3 -10.10 -5.17 8.59
N LEU A 4 -10.23 -5.97 9.64
CA LEU A 4 -9.29 -6.00 10.76
C LEU A 4 -8.54 -7.32 10.67
N ILE A 5 -7.21 -7.26 10.58
CA ILE A 5 -6.35 -8.45 10.61
C ILE A 5 -5.21 -8.25 11.61
N SER A 6 -4.68 -9.35 12.13
CA SER A 6 -3.40 -9.29 12.84
C SER A 6 -2.27 -9.03 11.85
N LEU A 7 -1.20 -8.36 12.28
CA LEU A 7 -0.02 -8.19 11.43
C LEU A 7 0.60 -9.54 11.05
N ALA A 8 0.53 -10.54 11.93
CA ALA A 8 0.99 -11.90 11.64
C ALA A 8 0.28 -12.52 10.43
N GLU A 9 -1.04 -12.32 10.31
CA GLU A 9 -1.83 -12.74 9.15
C GLU A 9 -1.51 -11.88 7.91
N ALA A 10 -1.37 -10.57 8.09
CA ALA A 10 -1.10 -9.63 7.00
C ALA A 10 0.22 -9.88 6.28
N PHE A 11 1.23 -10.37 6.99
CA PHE A 11 2.55 -10.58 6.41
C PHE A 11 2.74 -11.96 5.78
N ASP A 12 1.81 -12.91 5.95
CA ASP A 12 2.05 -14.34 5.68
C ASP A 12 3.46 -14.75 6.23
N LEU A 13 3.85 -14.13 7.36
CA LEU A 13 5.20 -14.16 7.97
C LEU A 13 5.60 -15.62 8.23
N LEU A 14 4.62 -16.46 8.55
CA LEU A 14 4.80 -17.89 8.71
C LEU A 14 5.18 -18.63 7.42
N LYS A 15 4.79 -18.18 6.22
CA LYS A 15 5.20 -18.79 4.94
C LYS A 15 6.56 -18.32 4.46
N MET A 16 6.82 -17.02 4.54
CA MET A 16 8.11 -16.46 4.11
C MET A 16 9.26 -16.93 5.01
N PHE A 17 8.96 -17.25 6.27
CA PHE A 17 9.91 -17.89 7.17
C PHE A 17 9.75 -19.42 7.25
N LYS A 18 8.70 -20.03 6.66
CA LYS A 18 8.61 -21.50 6.49
C LYS A 18 9.67 -22.07 5.57
N SER A 19 10.15 -21.31 4.59
CA SER A 19 11.31 -21.71 3.80
C SER A 19 12.63 -21.66 4.61
N LEU A 20 12.67 -20.88 5.68
CA LEU A 20 13.74 -20.84 6.68
C LEU A 20 13.53 -21.86 7.83
N LEU A 21 12.33 -22.41 8.00
CA LEU A 21 11.90 -23.30 9.10
C LEU A 21 12.46 -24.73 9.03
N GLY A 22 13.33 -25.06 8.07
CA GLY A 22 13.94 -26.39 8.00
C GLY A 22 14.88 -26.73 9.16
N LEU A 23 15.35 -25.75 9.96
CA LEU A 23 16.57 -25.96 10.76
C LEU A 23 16.57 -25.58 12.26
N PHE A 24 15.73 -24.68 12.80
CA PHE A 24 15.90 -24.24 14.21
C PHE A 24 14.59 -23.87 14.95
N GLY A 25 14.04 -24.81 15.72
CA GLY A 25 12.67 -24.73 16.27
C GLY A 25 12.42 -23.90 17.54
N HIS A 26 13.43 -23.36 18.24
CA HIS A 26 13.22 -22.60 19.51
C HIS A 26 13.98 -21.26 19.61
N ALA A 27 15.23 -21.17 19.15
CA ALA A 27 15.96 -19.89 19.07
C ALA A 27 15.25 -18.86 18.16
N TYR A 28 14.46 -19.36 17.22
CA TYR A 28 13.72 -18.59 16.24
C TYR A 28 12.54 -17.81 16.83
N PHE A 29 11.88 -18.32 17.88
CA PHE A 29 10.76 -17.61 18.51
C PHE A 29 11.24 -16.34 19.22
N ILE A 30 12.39 -16.43 19.91
CA ILE A 30 13.06 -15.26 20.52
C ILE A 30 13.52 -14.29 19.44
N TYR A 31 14.12 -14.79 18.35
CA TYR A 31 14.58 -13.94 17.24
C TYR A 31 13.43 -13.20 16.54
N LEU A 32 12.28 -13.87 16.36
CA LEU A 32 11.07 -13.24 15.82
C LEU A 32 10.54 -12.15 16.75
N HIS A 33 10.51 -12.38 18.07
CA HIS A 33 10.10 -11.36 19.04
C HIS A 33 11.06 -10.17 19.07
N VAL A 34 12.36 -10.40 18.90
CA VAL A 34 13.38 -9.34 18.80
C VAL A 34 13.23 -8.55 17.49
N ILE A 35 13.01 -9.22 16.36
CA ILE A 35 12.73 -8.54 15.07
C ILE A 35 11.45 -7.73 15.17
N LEU A 36 10.38 -8.29 15.73
CA LEU A 36 9.13 -7.56 15.93
C LEU A 36 9.36 -6.37 16.88
N ALA A 37 10.01 -6.54 18.02
CA ALA A 37 10.33 -5.43 18.93
C ALA A 37 11.21 -4.35 18.26
N PHE A 38 12.16 -4.74 17.41
CA PHE A 38 12.99 -3.80 16.64
C PHE A 38 12.18 -3.07 15.56
N MET A 39 11.32 -3.78 14.82
CA MET A 39 10.38 -3.19 13.87
C MET A 39 9.43 -2.22 14.58
N TYR A 40 8.94 -2.57 15.78
CA TYR A 40 8.13 -1.69 16.61
C TYR A 40 8.90 -0.42 16.97
N LEU A 41 10.14 -0.55 17.42
CA LEU A 41 11.00 0.59 17.75
C LEU A 41 11.24 1.50 16.53
N GLN A 42 11.56 0.92 15.37
CA GLN A 42 11.77 1.65 14.11
C GLN A 42 10.48 2.33 13.61
N LEU A 43 9.33 1.66 13.78
CA LEU A 43 8.03 2.24 13.48
C LEU A 43 7.68 3.36 14.47
N ASN A 44 7.97 3.20 15.75
CA ASN A 44 7.72 4.24 16.74
C ASN A 44 8.62 5.47 16.50
N ASN A 45 9.85 5.26 16.03
CA ASN A 45 10.84 6.31 15.77
C ASN A 45 10.70 7.00 14.40
N CYS A 46 9.53 6.92 13.76
CA CYS A 46 9.17 7.75 12.58
C CYS A 46 10.03 7.59 11.31
N HIS A 47 10.51 6.39 10.98
CA HIS A 47 10.99 6.16 9.60
C HIS A 47 9.77 6.08 8.64
N ASP A 48 9.45 7.19 7.97
CA ASP A 48 8.27 7.30 7.10
C ASP A 48 8.34 6.37 5.87
N SER A 49 9.54 6.06 5.37
CA SER A 49 9.72 5.11 4.26
C SER A 49 9.37 3.68 4.68
N LEU A 50 9.88 3.20 5.81
CA LEU A 50 9.59 1.86 6.33
C LEU A 50 8.09 1.67 6.59
N LYS A 51 7.42 2.73 7.05
CA LYS A 51 5.98 2.76 7.25
C LYS A 51 5.20 2.63 5.93
N GLY A 52 5.69 3.24 4.85
CA GLY A 52 5.16 3.08 3.49
C GLY A 52 5.32 1.64 3.01
N GLU A 53 6.53 1.10 3.09
CA GLU A 53 6.87 -0.27 2.65
C GLU A 53 6.04 -1.34 3.38
N ILE A 54 5.88 -1.23 4.71
CA ILE A 54 5.02 -2.14 5.47
C ILE A 54 3.56 -2.02 5.01
N GLY A 55 3.11 -0.81 4.70
CA GLY A 55 1.80 -0.58 4.12
C GLY A 55 1.61 -1.34 2.82
N GLU A 56 2.55 -1.20 1.89
CA GLU A 56 2.51 -1.89 0.60
C GLU A 56 2.44 -3.41 0.77
N VAL A 57 3.25 -3.99 1.68
CA VAL A 57 3.25 -5.43 1.95
C VAL A 57 1.90 -5.91 2.47
N ILE A 58 1.33 -5.21 3.46
CA ILE A 58 0.01 -5.51 4.03
C ILE A 58 -1.08 -5.35 2.97
N ALA A 59 -1.02 -4.29 2.14
CA ALA A 59 -1.99 -4.07 1.08
C ALA A 59 -1.95 -5.20 0.04
N LYS A 60 -0.75 -5.62 -0.37
CA LYS A 60 -0.54 -6.69 -1.35
C LYS A 60 -1.05 -8.05 -0.86
N SER A 61 -0.98 -8.35 0.44
CA SER A 61 -1.52 -9.61 0.98
C SER A 61 -3.05 -9.67 0.97
N VAL A 62 -3.71 -8.52 1.03
CA VAL A 62 -5.18 -8.40 0.95
C VAL A 62 -5.67 -8.31 -0.50
N ILE A 63 -4.95 -7.54 -1.34
CA ILE A 63 -5.30 -7.33 -2.75
C ILE A 63 -4.64 -8.42 -3.59
N LYS A 64 -5.32 -9.57 -3.65
CA LYS A 64 -4.87 -10.72 -4.44
C LYS A 64 -4.61 -10.33 -5.90
N ASN A 65 -3.57 -10.93 -6.48
CA ASN A 65 -3.11 -10.73 -7.87
C ASN A 65 -2.61 -9.31 -8.20
N SER A 66 -2.33 -8.48 -7.21
CA SER A 66 -1.64 -7.21 -7.43
C SER A 66 -0.11 -7.35 -7.47
N PHE A 67 0.54 -6.46 -8.22
CA PHE A 67 1.99 -6.29 -8.24
C PHE A 67 2.37 -4.83 -7.93
N ARG A 68 3.62 -4.58 -7.57
CA ARG A 68 4.06 -3.22 -7.21
C ARG A 68 4.17 -2.38 -8.47
N ALA A 69 3.79 -1.11 -8.41
CA ALA A 69 3.83 -0.24 -9.58
C ALA A 69 5.27 -0.07 -10.12
N VAL A 70 6.29 -0.14 -9.27
CA VAL A 70 7.71 -0.13 -9.69
C VAL A 70 8.08 -1.31 -10.60
N ASP A 71 7.34 -2.41 -10.52
CA ASP A 71 7.57 -3.59 -11.37
C ASP A 71 6.87 -3.46 -12.74
N ALA A 72 6.07 -2.41 -12.97
CA ALA A 72 5.23 -2.18 -14.14
C ALA A 72 6.03 -1.77 -15.39
N ASN A 73 6.95 -2.62 -15.84
CA ASN A 73 7.70 -2.42 -17.07
C ASN A 73 6.89 -2.83 -18.31
N LYS A 74 7.38 -2.42 -19.49
CA LYS A 74 6.72 -2.70 -20.78
C LYS A 74 6.47 -4.19 -21.01
N SER A 75 7.47 -5.04 -20.76
CA SER A 75 7.36 -6.49 -20.96
C SER A 75 6.26 -7.11 -20.11
N LEU A 76 6.14 -6.70 -18.85
CA LEU A 76 5.08 -7.14 -17.95
C LEU A 76 3.71 -6.66 -18.45
N LEU A 77 3.57 -5.38 -18.79
CA LEU A 77 2.30 -4.81 -19.26
C LEU A 77 1.86 -5.37 -20.63
N ASP A 78 2.79 -5.82 -21.46
CA ASP A 78 2.52 -6.48 -22.75
C ASP A 78 1.85 -7.85 -22.59
N GLN A 79 1.92 -8.47 -21.41
CA GLN A 79 1.23 -9.72 -21.10
C GLN A 79 -0.27 -9.53 -20.84
N TYR A 80 -0.72 -8.30 -20.59
CA TYR A 80 -2.11 -8.00 -20.28
C TYR A 80 -2.83 -7.39 -21.48
N ALA A 81 -4.11 -7.76 -21.64
CA ALA A 81 -5.01 -7.24 -22.65
C ALA A 81 -5.56 -5.84 -22.30
N ILE A 82 -4.67 -4.89 -22.02
CA ILE A 82 -5.03 -3.48 -21.73
C ILE A 82 -4.78 -2.60 -22.97
N ASN A 83 -5.57 -1.55 -23.12
CA ASN A 83 -5.48 -0.71 -24.31
C ASN A 83 -4.19 0.14 -24.34
N ALA A 84 -3.80 0.61 -25.52
CA ALA A 84 -2.55 1.33 -25.71
C ALA A 84 -2.45 2.63 -24.89
N GLN A 85 -3.57 3.33 -24.69
CA GLN A 85 -3.60 4.58 -23.91
C GLN A 85 -3.40 4.32 -22.41
N GLN A 86 -4.06 3.29 -21.87
CA GLN A 86 -3.88 2.83 -20.49
C GLN A 86 -2.43 2.40 -20.26
N LYS A 87 -1.88 1.56 -21.15
CA LYS A 87 -0.49 1.09 -21.05
C LYS A 87 0.51 2.24 -21.05
N LYS A 88 0.34 3.21 -21.95
CA LYS A 88 1.17 4.41 -21.99
C LYS A 88 1.07 5.20 -20.69
N LEU A 89 -0.14 5.44 -20.19
CA LEU A 89 -0.34 6.15 -18.92
C LEU A 89 0.39 5.46 -17.76
N LEU A 90 0.33 4.12 -17.67
CA LEU A 90 1.01 3.36 -16.62
C LEU A 90 2.54 3.47 -16.74
N LEU A 91 3.10 3.36 -17.95
CA LEU A 91 4.54 3.48 -18.15
C LEU A 91 5.07 4.89 -17.84
N ASP A 92 4.31 5.93 -18.19
CA ASP A 92 4.71 7.32 -17.99
C ASP A 92 4.57 7.79 -16.52
N HIS A 93 3.77 7.08 -15.71
CA HIS A 93 3.32 7.56 -14.40
C HIS A 93 3.31 6.50 -13.28
N TRP A 94 3.98 5.37 -13.44
CA TRP A 94 3.99 4.28 -12.45
C TRP A 94 4.45 4.74 -11.05
N PHE A 95 5.34 5.72 -10.98
CA PHE A 95 5.94 6.22 -9.72
C PHE A 95 4.97 6.98 -8.83
N TYR A 96 3.75 7.27 -9.30
CA TYR A 96 2.69 7.87 -8.52
C TYR A 96 1.88 6.86 -7.70
N LEU A 97 2.10 5.56 -7.90
CA LEU A 97 1.27 4.50 -7.35
C LEU A 97 2.10 3.49 -6.56
N ASP A 98 1.40 2.76 -5.69
CA ASP A 98 2.01 1.70 -4.91
C ASP A 98 1.75 0.33 -5.54
N LEU A 99 0.50 -0.01 -5.85
CA LEU A 99 0.12 -1.31 -6.42
C LEU A 99 -0.78 -1.18 -7.65
N ILE A 100 -0.68 -2.19 -8.53
CA ILE A 100 -1.50 -2.34 -9.73
C ILE A 100 -2.10 -3.74 -9.73
N ASN A 101 -3.39 -3.85 -10.05
CA ASN A 101 -4.06 -5.11 -10.33
C ASN A 101 -4.68 -5.03 -11.74
N ILE A 102 -4.45 -6.04 -12.55
CA ILE A 102 -5.02 -6.15 -13.89
C ILE A 102 -5.74 -7.50 -13.99
N THR A 103 -7.05 -7.48 -14.22
CA THR A 103 -7.88 -8.70 -14.34
C THR A 103 -8.81 -8.55 -15.53
N ASP A 104 -8.71 -9.48 -16.49
CA ASP A 104 -9.65 -9.62 -17.62
C ASP A 104 -9.92 -8.37 -18.46
N ASP A 105 -8.95 -7.45 -18.59
CA ASP A 105 -9.00 -6.10 -19.23
C ASP A 105 -9.17 -4.91 -18.27
N LYS A 106 -9.58 -5.19 -17.03
CA LYS A 106 -9.81 -4.18 -16.02
C LYS A 106 -8.53 -3.82 -15.28
N VAL A 107 -8.15 -2.55 -15.33
CA VAL A 107 -7.02 -2.02 -14.56
C VAL A 107 -7.54 -1.37 -13.28
N THR A 108 -6.98 -1.75 -12.13
CA THR A 108 -7.21 -1.08 -10.86
C THR A 108 -5.88 -0.65 -10.25
N LEU A 109 -5.77 0.63 -9.92
CA LEU A 109 -4.60 1.24 -9.29
C LEU A 109 -4.88 1.45 -7.81
N TYR A 110 -3.88 1.20 -6.97
CA TYR A 110 -4.00 1.35 -5.53
C TYR A 110 -2.94 2.32 -5.01
N GLU A 111 -3.42 3.34 -4.32
CA GLU A 111 -2.58 4.22 -3.51
C GLU A 111 -2.70 3.80 -2.04
N VAL A 112 -1.58 3.47 -1.42
CA VAL A 112 -1.49 2.98 -0.06
C VAL A 112 -1.03 4.10 0.86
N LYS A 113 -1.78 4.31 1.94
CA LYS A 113 -1.35 5.21 3.02
C LYS A 113 -1.46 4.53 4.36
N THR A 114 -0.31 4.43 4.99
CA THR A 114 -0.20 3.91 6.34
C THR A 114 -0.32 5.05 7.35
N LYS A 115 -0.99 4.80 8.46
CA LYS A 115 -1.01 5.61 9.68
C LYS A 115 -0.63 4.74 10.87
N LYS A 116 -0.04 5.38 11.87
CA LYS A 116 0.36 4.73 13.12
C LYS A 116 -0.54 5.29 14.23
N TYR A 117 -1.08 4.41 15.06
CA TYR A 117 -1.93 4.76 16.18
C TYR A 117 -1.29 4.23 17.47
N PHE A 118 -0.12 4.81 17.78
CA PHE A 118 0.56 4.65 19.05
C PHE A 118 0.27 5.93 19.86
N TYR A 119 -0.58 5.85 20.89
CA TYR A 119 -0.75 6.80 22.00
C TYR A 119 -1.63 8.07 21.89
N LYS A 120 -2.43 8.33 20.83
CA LYS A 120 -3.31 9.53 20.83
C LYS A 120 -4.70 9.31 20.23
N GLN A 121 -5.74 9.79 20.93
CA GLN A 121 -7.10 9.90 20.42
C GLN A 121 -7.12 10.64 19.07
N LEU A 122 -7.73 10.02 18.04
CA LEU A 122 -8.08 10.69 16.78
C LEU A 122 -8.91 11.93 17.09
N THR A 123 -8.31 13.12 17.03
CA THR A 123 -9.13 14.31 16.80
C THR A 123 -9.68 14.19 15.38
N ARG A 124 -11.02 14.22 15.26
CA ARG A 124 -11.78 14.04 14.00
C ARG A 124 -11.28 14.90 12.83
N THR A 125 -10.49 15.93 13.13
CA THR A 125 -9.95 16.95 12.22
C THR A 125 -8.68 16.55 11.44
N GLN A 126 -7.98 15.45 11.73
CA GLN A 126 -6.69 15.09 11.07
C GLN A 126 -6.77 13.96 10.02
N MET A 127 -7.92 13.73 9.39
CA MET A 127 -8.13 12.53 8.56
C MET A 127 -7.90 12.66 7.05
N ARG A 128 -7.55 13.82 6.50
CA ARG A 128 -7.26 13.94 5.05
C ARG A 128 -5.80 13.69 4.73
N TYR A 129 -5.53 12.93 3.67
CA TYR A 129 -4.17 12.65 3.21
C TYR A 129 -3.70 13.73 2.26
N LYS A 130 -2.44 14.15 2.38
CA LYS A 130 -1.86 15.12 1.46
C LYS A 130 -1.50 14.44 0.14
N ILE A 131 -1.93 15.01 -0.98
CA ILE A 131 -1.52 14.60 -2.34
C ILE A 131 -1.00 15.80 -3.13
N SER A 132 -0.12 15.55 -4.09
CA SER A 132 0.33 16.58 -5.02
C SER A 132 -0.75 16.87 -6.07
N LYS A 133 -0.70 18.06 -6.68
CA LYS A 133 -1.56 18.39 -7.83
C LYS A 133 -1.33 17.43 -9.01
N GLN A 134 -0.08 17.06 -9.26
CA GLN A 134 0.28 16.12 -10.33
C GLN A 134 -0.36 14.74 -10.13
N PHE A 135 -0.39 14.24 -8.88
CA PHE A 135 -1.06 12.99 -8.56
C PHE A 135 -2.58 13.07 -8.82
N LEU A 136 -3.20 14.20 -8.47
CA LEU A 136 -4.62 14.41 -8.76
C LEU A 136 -4.88 14.46 -10.28
N ASP A 137 -4.04 15.16 -11.04
CA ASP A 137 -4.15 15.24 -12.51
C ASP A 137 -3.96 13.85 -13.15
N PHE A 138 -3.02 13.05 -12.63
CA PHE A 138 -2.85 11.65 -13.00
C PHE A 138 -4.11 10.84 -12.72
N CYS A 139 -4.69 10.95 -11.52
CA CYS A 139 -5.91 10.22 -11.16
C CYS A 139 -7.07 10.57 -12.11
N ASN A 140 -7.25 11.85 -12.45
CA ASN A 140 -8.29 12.28 -13.37
C ASN A 140 -8.09 11.69 -14.78
N LYS A 141 -6.84 11.63 -15.28
CA LYS A 141 -6.51 11.00 -16.57
C LYS A 141 -6.78 9.50 -16.54
N ALA A 142 -6.36 8.80 -15.49
CA ALA A 142 -6.60 7.37 -15.33
C ALA A 142 -8.11 7.05 -15.31
N LEU A 143 -8.90 7.78 -14.53
CA LEU A 143 -10.36 7.62 -14.50
C LEU A 143 -11.01 7.85 -15.87
N ALA A 144 -10.54 8.86 -16.63
CA ALA A 144 -11.04 9.13 -17.98
C ALA A 144 -10.73 7.99 -18.98
N LEU A 145 -9.70 7.18 -18.72
CA LEU A 145 -9.36 5.98 -19.49
C LEU A 145 -10.05 4.70 -18.98
N GLY A 146 -11.03 4.84 -18.07
CA GLY A 146 -11.74 3.71 -17.47
C GLY A 146 -10.89 2.89 -16.50
N ILE A 147 -9.80 3.45 -15.98
CA ILE A 147 -8.97 2.80 -14.95
C ILE A 147 -9.58 3.07 -13.57
N ASP A 148 -9.84 2.02 -12.80
CA ASP A 148 -10.29 2.16 -11.43
C ASP A 148 -9.14 2.62 -10.53
N ILE A 149 -9.43 3.52 -9.60
CA ILE A 149 -8.45 3.96 -8.60
C ILE A 149 -9.05 3.72 -7.22
N LYS A 150 -8.29 3.03 -6.38
CA LYS A 150 -8.64 2.72 -5.01
C LYS A 150 -7.61 3.30 -4.06
N PHE A 151 -8.10 3.74 -2.92
CA PHE A 151 -7.31 4.20 -1.82
C PHE A 151 -7.32 3.17 -0.70
N VAL A 152 -6.14 2.77 -0.26
CA VAL A 152 -5.92 1.78 0.80
C VAL A 152 -5.37 2.47 2.02
N GLN A 153 -6.20 2.64 3.04
CA GLN A 153 -5.78 3.14 4.33
C GLN A 153 -5.42 1.97 5.25
N ILE A 154 -4.18 1.97 5.73
CA ILE A 154 -3.71 1.01 6.72
C ILE A 154 -3.45 1.75 8.03
N THR A 155 -4.04 1.28 9.11
CA THR A 155 -3.84 1.82 10.45
C THR A 155 -3.15 0.76 11.30
N LEU A 156 -1.91 1.03 11.72
CA LEU A 156 -1.15 0.16 12.62
C LEU A 156 -1.50 0.51 14.07
N PHE A 157 -1.93 -0.48 14.85
CA PHE A 157 -2.27 -0.33 16.27
C PHE A 157 -1.15 -0.85 17.18
N GLU A 158 -1.18 -0.42 18.45
CA GLU A 158 -0.25 -0.85 19.50
C GLU A 158 -0.23 -2.38 19.74
N ASP A 159 -1.37 -3.03 19.59
CA ASP A 159 -1.57 -4.45 19.90
C ASP A 159 -1.23 -5.39 18.71
N TRP A 160 -0.37 -4.94 17.81
CA TRP A 160 0.03 -5.70 16.60
C TRP A 160 -1.12 -6.03 15.64
N LYS A 161 -2.25 -5.34 15.76
CA LYS A 161 -3.33 -5.38 14.78
C LYS A 161 -3.15 -4.29 13.74
N CYS A 162 -3.75 -4.51 12.57
CA CYS A 162 -3.92 -3.44 11.60
C CYS A 162 -5.37 -3.39 11.08
N GLY A 163 -5.86 -2.16 10.95
CA GLY A 163 -7.13 -1.86 10.31
C GLY A 163 -6.88 -1.47 8.87
N ILE A 164 -7.61 -2.07 7.94
CA ILE A 164 -7.46 -1.84 6.51
C ILE A 164 -8.79 -1.37 5.96
N ILE A 165 -8.78 -0.23 5.27
CA ILE A 165 -9.94 0.34 4.59
C ILE A 165 -9.58 0.51 3.12
N ILE A 166 -10.32 -0.17 2.24
CA ILE A 166 -10.23 0.01 0.79
C ILE A 166 -11.48 0.72 0.33
N LYS A 167 -11.30 1.88 -0.31
CA LYS A 167 -12.37 2.72 -0.86
C LYS A 167 -12.02 3.20 -2.26
N ASP A 168 -13.02 3.53 -3.05
CA ASP A 168 -12.79 4.16 -4.34
C ASP A 168 -12.20 5.56 -4.15
N PHE A 169 -11.40 6.00 -5.12
CA PHE A 169 -10.76 7.29 -5.06
C PHE A 169 -11.80 8.41 -5.02
N ASN A 170 -11.75 9.23 -3.98
CA ASN A 170 -12.54 10.44 -3.87
C ASN A 170 -11.63 11.60 -3.48
N LYS A 171 -11.53 12.62 -4.33
CA LYS A 171 -10.69 13.81 -4.09
C LYS A 171 -10.97 14.50 -2.75
N ASN A 172 -12.20 14.38 -2.23
CA ASN A 172 -12.60 15.00 -0.96
C ASN A 172 -11.93 14.32 0.26
N ASP A 173 -11.38 13.11 0.08
CA ASP A 173 -10.60 12.43 1.11
C ASP A 173 -9.18 13.00 1.27
N PHE A 174 -8.76 13.88 0.35
CA PHE A 174 -7.40 14.36 0.26
C PHE A 174 -7.28 15.88 0.38
N PHE A 175 -6.20 16.35 0.98
CA PHE A 175 -5.77 17.73 0.89
C PHE A 175 -4.78 17.84 -0.28
N VAL A 176 -5.14 18.61 -1.30
CA VAL A 176 -4.26 18.84 -2.45
C VAL A 176 -3.27 19.94 -2.08
N ASP A 177 -1.97 19.65 -2.16
CA ASP A 177 -0.96 20.67 -1.97
C ASP A 177 -1.09 21.75 -3.05
N LYS A 178 -1.19 23.02 -2.62
CA LYS A 178 -1.28 24.17 -3.51
C LYS A 178 0.07 24.56 -4.10
N ARG A 179 1.17 24.01 -3.60
CA ARG A 179 2.52 24.30 -4.10
C ARG A 179 2.75 23.53 -5.41
N THR A 180 2.86 24.25 -6.51
CA THR A 180 3.42 23.72 -7.77
C THR A 180 4.91 23.51 -7.53
N LEU A 181 5.41 22.29 -7.65
CA LEU A 181 6.85 22.06 -7.83
C LEU A 181 7.19 22.68 -9.20
N THR A 182 7.75 23.88 -9.18
CA THR A 182 8.38 24.57 -10.31
C THR A 182 9.74 23.97 -10.60
#